data_AF-A0AA51L1A8-F1
#
_entry.id   AF-A0AA51L1A8-F1
#
_cell.length_a   1.000
_cell.length_b   1.000
_cell.length_c   1.000
_cell.angle_alpha   90.00
_cell.angle_beta   90.00
_cell.angle_gamma   90.00
#
_symmetry.space_group_name_H-M   'P 1'
#
loop_
_entity.id
_entity.type
_entity.pdbx_description
1 polymer ?
#
loop_
_entity_poly.entity_id
_entity_poly.type
_entity_poly.pdbx_seq_one_letter_code
_entity_poly.pdbx_strand_id
1 'polypeptide(L)'
;MLYLLLWLIILTGSIYFFKKTAGTLSLLKPNLNSIIFYYSFLISSYIGTLFIAMGIDDYYMINRLVFDENRYVGFYAISFVLLFFPLVAFLVSKIAGFDAKNEFDEYLKKDIVLPFSKKNEFFLLFSIISFISLAAVAYTMLKTAHLPILEIVLRRTDMSPGELRIEAQRHFGGNVLIRNIFAIALTPILSLIAYVYSVKTRDPKWILLFLALFAGAILINIYDLAKSPIFFYFIMFLLLKLYIGNIRFTWKKLSIWGTAGAVLLITMYVYVQGVTDLESYLNFNSADWQNDFCTNCTNLFAFRCIPG
;
A
#
# COMPACT_ATOMS: atom_id res chain seq x y z
N MET A 1 26.16 16.94 -0.85
CA MET A 1 26.08 17.59 -2.19
C MET A 1 26.18 16.58 -3.33
N LEU A 2 27.25 15.78 -3.43
CA LEU A 2 27.40 14.75 -4.49
C LEU A 2 26.25 13.71 -4.51
N TYR A 3 25.85 13.18 -3.36
CA TYR A 3 24.76 12.19 -3.26
C TYR A 3 23.42 12.75 -3.73
N LEU A 4 23.13 14.02 -3.44
CA LEU A 4 21.89 14.67 -3.87
C LEU A 4 21.87 14.88 -5.39
N LEU A 5 23.02 15.22 -5.99
CA LEU A 5 23.15 15.34 -7.44
C LEU A 5 22.97 13.98 -8.13
N LEU A 6 23.63 12.93 -7.63
CA LEU A 6 23.47 11.57 -8.14
C LEU A 6 22.02 11.09 -7.98
N TRP A 7 21.39 11.42 -6.84
CA TRP A 7 19.99 11.11 -6.57
C TRP A 7 19.05 11.75 -7.59
N LEU A 8 19.25 13.02 -7.91
CA LEU A 8 18.44 13.73 -8.92
C LEU A 8 18.62 13.14 -10.33
N ILE A 9 19.86 12.81 -10.72
CA ILE A 9 20.15 12.23 -12.04
C ILE A 9 19.45 10.87 -12.21
N ILE A 10 19.58 10.00 -11.21
CA ILE A 10 18.96 8.67 -11.25
C ILE A 10 17.45 8.77 -11.17
N LEU A 11 16.91 9.70 -10.38
CA LEU A 11 15.47 9.94 -10.34
C LEU A 11 14.94 10.35 -11.72
N THR A 12 15.60 11.30 -12.39
CA THR A 12 15.17 11.75 -13.73
C THR A 12 15.28 10.65 -14.76
N GLY A 13 16.36 9.87 -14.75
CA GLY A 13 16.52 8.69 -15.61
C GLY A 13 15.44 7.63 -15.37
N SER A 14 15.18 7.32 -14.09
CA SER A 14 14.16 6.34 -13.70
C SER A 14 12.75 6.80 -14.10
N ILE A 15 12.38 8.07 -13.87
CA ILE A 15 11.10 8.64 -14.31
C ILE A 15 10.94 8.49 -15.82
N TYR A 16 11.99 8.76 -16.59
CA TYR A 16 11.94 8.62 -18.04
C TYR A 16 11.63 7.18 -18.47
N PHE A 17 12.37 6.19 -17.96
CA PHE A 17 12.16 4.78 -18.31
C PHE A 17 10.81 4.27 -17.80
N PHE A 18 10.43 4.56 -16.56
CA PHE A 18 9.12 4.17 -16.04
C PHE A 18 7.97 4.78 -16.83
N LYS A 19 8.08 6.05 -17.28
CA LYS A 19 7.06 6.66 -18.13
C LYS A 19 6.90 5.94 -19.46
N LYS A 20 8.00 5.47 -20.04
CA LYS A 20 7.97 4.70 -21.30
C LYS A 20 7.39 3.30 -21.09
N THR A 21 7.78 2.60 -20.04
CA THR A 21 7.31 1.23 -19.74
C THR A 21 5.87 1.20 -19.24
N ALA A 22 5.46 2.17 -18.43
CA ALA A 22 4.11 2.24 -17.89
C ALA A 22 3.12 2.94 -18.84
N GLY A 23 3.59 3.57 -19.94
CA GLY A 23 2.77 4.38 -20.84
C GLY A 23 2.38 5.76 -20.26
N THR A 24 2.09 5.84 -18.96
CA THR A 24 1.80 7.07 -18.22
C THR A 24 2.39 7.02 -16.80
N LEU A 25 2.84 8.19 -16.34
CA LEU A 25 3.14 8.50 -14.94
C LEU A 25 2.37 9.77 -14.55
N SER A 26 1.11 9.87 -14.96
CA SER A 26 0.25 10.98 -14.56
C SER A 26 -0.50 10.61 -13.28
N LEU A 27 -0.47 11.49 -12.29
CA LEU A 27 -1.30 11.37 -11.08
C LEU A 27 -2.81 11.45 -11.36
N LEU A 28 -3.21 11.95 -12.54
CA LEU A 28 -4.62 12.06 -12.94
C LEU A 28 -5.15 10.80 -13.64
N LYS A 29 -4.24 10.02 -14.24
CA LYS A 29 -4.55 8.73 -14.85
C LYS A 29 -3.52 7.72 -14.35
N PRO A 30 -3.47 7.46 -13.04
CA PRO A 30 -2.51 6.53 -12.50
C PRO A 30 -2.86 5.14 -13.01
N ASN A 31 -1.85 4.37 -13.38
CA ASN A 31 -1.97 2.93 -13.55
C ASN A 31 -1.26 2.21 -12.42
N LEU A 32 -1.40 0.88 -12.39
CA LEU A 32 -0.82 0.07 -11.32
C LEU A 32 0.71 0.24 -11.25
N ASN A 33 1.37 0.32 -12.41
CA ASN A 33 2.82 0.54 -12.51
C ASN A 33 3.21 1.93 -12.00
N SER A 34 2.40 2.97 -12.26
CA SER A 34 2.63 4.32 -11.71
C SER A 34 2.56 4.30 -10.18
N ILE A 35 1.60 3.58 -9.61
CA ILE A 35 1.45 3.47 -8.14
C ILE A 35 2.64 2.74 -7.52
N ILE A 36 3.08 1.63 -8.12
CA ILE A 36 4.29 0.92 -7.68
C ILE A 36 5.51 1.84 -7.71
N PHE A 37 5.65 2.65 -8.77
CA PHE A 37 6.72 3.63 -8.87
C PHE A 37 6.64 4.68 -7.74
N TYR A 38 5.48 5.31 -7.52
CA TYR A 38 5.36 6.36 -6.50
C TYR A 38 5.52 5.82 -5.09
N TYR A 39 4.82 4.74 -4.75
CA TYR A 39 4.78 4.24 -3.38
C TYR A 39 6.03 3.43 -3.04
N SER A 40 6.30 2.36 -3.80
CA SER A 40 7.32 1.38 -3.42
C SER A 40 8.73 1.85 -3.75
N PHE A 41 8.93 2.39 -4.95
CA PHE A 41 10.25 2.80 -5.41
C PHE A 41 10.63 4.19 -4.90
N LEU A 42 9.79 5.20 -5.12
CA LEU A 42 10.14 6.59 -4.83
C LEU A 42 10.01 6.91 -3.34
N ILE A 43 8.79 6.83 -2.79
CA ILE A 43 8.51 7.21 -1.41
C ILE A 43 9.21 6.23 -0.47
N SER A 44 8.86 4.95 -0.51
CA SER A 44 9.33 3.99 0.50
C SER A 44 10.82 3.67 0.42
N SER A 45 11.46 3.70 -0.76
CA SER A 45 12.84 3.24 -0.91
C SER A 45 13.84 4.36 -1.22
N TYR A 46 13.50 5.25 -2.15
CA TYR A 46 14.51 6.16 -2.71
C TYR A 46 14.69 7.46 -1.93
N ILE A 47 13.61 8.02 -1.41
CA ILE A 47 13.69 9.17 -0.49
C ILE A 47 14.40 8.75 0.80
N GLY A 48 14.05 7.58 1.35
CA GLY A 48 14.67 7.04 2.56
C GLY A 48 16.18 6.90 2.44
N THR A 49 16.67 6.30 1.36
CA THR A 49 18.12 6.13 1.14
C THR A 49 18.93 7.42 1.02
N LEU A 50 18.34 8.50 0.50
CA LEU A 50 19.02 9.80 0.46
C LEU A 50 19.26 10.33 1.87
N PHE A 51 18.26 10.21 2.76
CA PHE A 51 18.41 10.65 4.15
C PHE A 51 19.47 9.83 4.90
N ILE A 52 19.51 8.52 4.67
CA ILE A 52 20.51 7.61 5.24
C ILE A 52 21.92 7.97 4.76
N ALA A 53 22.08 8.26 3.46
CA ALA A 53 23.37 8.63 2.88
C ALA A 53 23.86 10.02 3.31
N MET A 54 22.94 10.90 3.75
CA MET A 54 23.27 12.23 4.26
C MET A 54 23.49 12.26 5.78
N GLY A 55 23.31 11.13 6.48
CA GLY A 55 23.48 11.06 7.94
C GLY A 55 22.41 11.84 8.72
N ILE A 56 21.23 12.05 8.13
CA ILE A 56 20.09 12.75 8.78
C ILE A 56 19.14 11.72 9.43
N ASP A 57 19.62 10.50 9.64
CA ASP A 57 18.86 9.36 10.14
C ASP A 57 19.23 9.04 11.59
N ASP A 58 18.33 9.30 12.54
CA ASP A 58 18.45 8.78 13.92
C ASP A 58 17.67 7.46 14.11
N TYR A 59 17.65 6.58 13.10
CA TYR A 59 16.88 5.33 13.19
C TYR A 59 17.68 4.25 13.92
N TYR A 60 17.05 3.62 14.92
CA TYR A 60 17.71 2.65 15.80
C TYR A 60 18.36 1.47 15.07
N MET A 61 17.83 1.03 13.92
CA MET A 61 18.45 -0.05 13.14
C MET A 61 19.65 0.40 12.32
N ILE A 62 19.69 1.66 11.89
CA ILE A 62 20.85 2.17 11.13
C ILE A 62 21.99 2.47 12.10
N ASN A 63 21.67 2.89 13.32
CA ASN A 63 22.62 3.00 14.42
C ASN A 63 23.14 1.63 14.92
N ARG A 64 22.57 0.52 14.45
CA ARG A 64 23.08 -0.84 14.66
C ARG A 64 23.95 -1.34 13.51
N LEU A 65 24.16 -0.55 12.45
CA LEU A 65 25.11 -0.90 11.40
C LEU A 65 26.53 -0.86 11.98
N VAL A 66 27.23 -1.99 11.88
CA VAL A 66 28.61 -2.15 12.38
C VAL A 66 29.61 -1.30 11.59
N PHE A 67 29.32 -1.04 10.31
CA PHE A 67 30.18 -0.28 9.41
C PHE A 67 29.38 0.81 8.70
N ASP A 68 29.84 2.06 8.80
CA ASP A 68 29.24 3.21 8.12
C ASP A 68 29.27 3.08 6.60
N GLU A 69 30.21 2.32 6.06
CA GLU A 69 30.29 2.01 4.62
C GLU A 69 29.01 1.38 4.07
N ASN A 70 28.29 0.61 4.90
CA ASN A 70 27.05 -0.05 4.49
C ASN A 70 25.94 0.96 4.12
N ARG A 71 25.96 2.17 4.70
CA ARG A 71 25.02 3.25 4.35
C ARG A 71 25.14 3.62 2.87
N TYR A 72 26.38 3.75 2.37
CA TYR A 72 26.64 4.09 0.99
C TYR A 72 26.37 2.91 0.04
N VAL A 73 26.72 1.68 0.45
CA VAL A 73 26.47 0.48 -0.36
C VAL A 73 24.99 0.34 -0.68
N GLY A 74 24.09 0.47 0.30
CA GLY A 74 22.66 0.34 -0.01
C GLY A 74 22.07 1.57 -0.72
N PHE A 75 22.62 2.78 -0.54
CA PHE A 75 22.27 3.92 -1.40
C PHE A 75 22.58 3.63 -2.87
N TYR A 76 23.77 3.10 -3.17
CA TYR A 76 24.14 2.71 -4.54
C TYR A 76 23.33 1.51 -5.06
N ALA A 77 23.05 0.52 -4.22
CA ALA A 77 22.25 -0.65 -4.61
C ALA A 77 20.81 -0.25 -4.96
N ILE A 78 20.16 0.58 -4.14
CA ILE A 78 18.78 1.04 -4.39
C ILE A 78 18.77 1.98 -5.60
N SER A 79 19.76 2.85 -5.74
CA SER A 79 19.96 3.68 -6.93
C SER A 79 20.10 2.84 -8.21
N PHE A 80 20.87 1.76 -8.17
CA PHE A 80 21.03 0.82 -9.28
C PHE A 80 19.70 0.16 -9.64
N VAL A 81 18.99 -0.41 -8.66
CA VAL A 81 17.70 -1.08 -8.89
C VAL A 81 16.67 -0.10 -9.46
N LEU A 82 16.59 1.12 -8.92
CA LEU A 82 15.65 2.14 -9.37
C LEU A 82 15.83 2.53 -10.84
N LEU A 83 17.07 2.50 -11.34
CA LEU A 83 17.39 2.82 -12.73
C LEU A 83 17.29 1.60 -13.64
N PHE A 84 17.89 0.47 -13.25
CA PHE A 84 18.02 -0.71 -14.09
C PHE A 84 16.71 -1.48 -14.21
N PHE A 85 15.88 -1.52 -13.18
CA PHE A 85 14.58 -2.20 -13.25
C PHE A 85 13.68 -1.66 -14.38
N PRO A 86 13.37 -0.34 -14.45
CA PRO A 86 12.57 0.19 -15.54
C PRO A 86 13.31 0.21 -16.88
N LEU A 87 14.64 0.31 -16.89
CA LEU A 87 15.46 0.19 -18.11
C LEU A 87 15.27 -1.19 -18.75
N VAL A 88 15.45 -2.27 -17.98
CA VAL A 88 15.28 -3.64 -18.47
C VAL A 88 13.84 -3.86 -18.93
N ALA A 89 12.86 -3.41 -18.15
CA ALA A 89 11.46 -3.52 -18.52
C ALA A 89 11.15 -2.78 -19.84
N PHE A 90 11.76 -1.61 -20.06
CA PHE A 90 11.64 -0.86 -21.32
C PHE A 90 12.31 -1.58 -22.50
N LEU A 91 13.48 -2.17 -22.30
CA LEU A 91 14.17 -2.95 -23.34
C LEU A 91 13.35 -4.18 -23.73
N VAL A 92 12.80 -4.89 -22.75
CA VAL A 92 11.93 -6.04 -22.99
C VAL A 92 10.66 -5.62 -23.73
N SER A 93 10.01 -4.52 -23.34
CA SER A 93 8.81 -4.04 -24.02
C SER A 93 9.10 -3.66 -25.49
N LYS A 94 10.25 -3.06 -25.76
CA LYS A 94 10.74 -2.75 -27.11
C LYS A 94 10.96 -4.02 -27.94
N ILE A 95 11.63 -5.03 -27.38
CA ILE A 95 11.89 -6.31 -28.06
C ILE A 95 10.58 -7.04 -28.36
N ALA A 96 9.61 -6.98 -27.45
CA ALA A 96 8.30 -7.58 -27.62
C ALA A 96 7.35 -6.79 -28.55
N GLY A 97 7.74 -5.60 -29.03
CA GLY A 97 6.88 -4.73 -29.83
C GLY A 97 5.68 -4.15 -29.06
N PHE A 98 5.76 -4.09 -27.73
CA PHE A 98 4.68 -3.65 -26.85
C PHE A 98 4.71 -2.12 -26.66
N ASP A 99 3.66 -1.43 -27.13
CA ASP A 99 3.45 -0.01 -26.85
C ASP A 99 2.53 0.17 -25.65
N ALA A 100 3.14 0.38 -24.49
CA ALA A 100 2.43 0.54 -23.22
C ALA A 100 1.44 1.71 -23.20
N LYS A 101 1.69 2.78 -23.97
CA LYS A 101 0.80 3.95 -23.98
C LYS A 101 -0.46 3.62 -24.76
N ASN A 102 -0.32 3.04 -25.96
CA ASN A 102 -1.46 2.70 -26.79
C ASN A 102 -2.30 1.60 -26.12
N GLU A 103 -1.66 0.56 -25.57
CA GLU A 103 -2.35 -0.51 -24.84
C GLU A 103 -3.14 0.05 -23.65
N PHE A 104 -2.56 0.97 -22.89
CA PHE A 104 -3.25 1.59 -21.75
C PHE A 104 -4.43 2.46 -22.21
N ASP A 105 -4.25 3.26 -23.25
CA ASP A 105 -5.33 4.11 -23.80
C ASP A 105 -6.46 3.28 -24.42
N GLU A 106 -6.15 2.13 -25.04
CA GLU A 106 -7.13 1.16 -25.52
C GLU A 106 -7.85 0.45 -24.37
N TYR A 107 -7.11 0.02 -23.34
CA TYR A 107 -7.68 -0.58 -22.14
C TYR A 107 -8.69 0.33 -21.45
N LEU A 108 -8.38 1.63 -21.33
CA LEU A 108 -9.29 2.62 -20.74
C LEU A 108 -10.57 2.86 -21.56
N LYS A 109 -10.55 2.58 -22.87
CA LYS A 109 -11.72 2.73 -23.75
C LYS A 109 -12.57 1.46 -23.82
N LYS A 110 -12.02 0.32 -23.41
CA LYS A 110 -12.68 -0.98 -23.54
C LYS A 110 -13.84 -1.09 -22.55
N ASP A 111 -15.00 -1.50 -23.04
CA ASP A 111 -16.15 -1.76 -22.18
C ASP A 111 -15.89 -2.96 -21.26
N ILE A 112 -16.36 -2.83 -20.03
CA ILE A 112 -16.30 -3.90 -19.04
C ILE A 112 -17.36 -4.95 -19.40
N VAL A 113 -16.91 -6.07 -19.94
CA VAL A 113 -17.76 -7.24 -20.20
C VAL A 113 -17.86 -8.08 -18.95
N LEU A 114 -19.08 -8.41 -18.52
CA LEU A 114 -19.35 -9.32 -17.42
C LEU A 114 -19.66 -10.73 -17.98
N PRO A 115 -18.67 -11.63 -18.09
CA PRO A 115 -18.84 -12.92 -18.75
C PRO A 115 -19.92 -13.81 -18.10
N PHE A 116 -20.22 -13.60 -16.81
CA PHE A 116 -21.13 -14.44 -16.04
C PHE A 116 -22.37 -13.69 -15.51
N SER A 117 -22.65 -12.48 -16.02
CA SER A 117 -23.76 -11.63 -15.51
C SER A 117 -25.14 -12.29 -15.49
N LYS A 118 -25.40 -13.26 -16.37
CA LYS A 118 -26.69 -13.97 -16.46
C LYS A 118 -26.71 -15.33 -15.74
N LYS A 119 -25.60 -15.78 -15.16
CA LYS A 119 -25.50 -17.11 -14.54
C LYS A 119 -25.61 -17.02 -13.02
N ASN A 120 -26.72 -17.53 -12.47
CA ASN A 120 -26.94 -17.61 -11.02
C ASN A 120 -25.88 -18.48 -10.32
N GLU A 121 -25.33 -19.49 -11.01
CA GLU A 121 -24.26 -20.35 -10.50
C GLU A 121 -23.00 -19.58 -10.10
N PHE A 122 -22.63 -18.55 -10.88
CA PHE A 122 -21.47 -17.73 -10.59
C PHE A 122 -21.69 -16.91 -9.32
N PHE A 123 -22.88 -16.31 -9.15
CA PHE A 123 -23.21 -15.60 -7.92
C PHE A 123 -23.20 -16.53 -6.70
N LEU A 124 -23.70 -17.76 -6.83
CA LEU A 124 -23.71 -18.73 -5.74
C LEU A 124 -22.28 -19.12 -5.33
N LEU A 125 -21.43 -19.50 -6.28
CA LEU A 125 -20.03 -19.84 -6.01
C LEU A 125 -19.28 -18.65 -5.40
N PHE A 126 -19.46 -17.46 -5.96
CA PHE A 126 -18.86 -16.24 -5.45
C PHE A 126 -19.33 -15.92 -4.03
N SER A 127 -20.61 -16.15 -3.72
CA SER A 127 -21.19 -15.95 -2.39
C SER A 127 -20.62 -16.92 -1.37
N ILE A 128 -20.39 -18.20 -1.74
CA ILE A 128 -19.75 -19.19 -0.86
C ILE A 128 -18.33 -18.74 -0.49
N ILE A 129 -17.54 -18.34 -1.50
CA ILE A 129 -16.16 -17.87 -1.26
C ILE A 129 -16.17 -16.59 -0.41
N SER A 130 -17.09 -15.67 -0.70
CA SER A 130 -17.27 -14.44 0.08
C SER A 130 -17.63 -14.72 1.53
N PHE A 131 -18.50 -15.72 1.77
CA PHE A 131 -18.85 -16.16 3.11
C PHE A 131 -17.64 -16.74 3.86
N ILE A 132 -16.82 -17.57 3.20
CA ILE A 132 -15.57 -18.09 3.78
C ILE A 132 -14.63 -16.95 4.16
N SER A 133 -14.46 -15.95 3.29
CA SER A 133 -13.64 -14.77 3.59
C SER A 133 -14.18 -13.97 4.78
N LEU A 134 -15.48 -13.70 4.84
CA LEU A 134 -16.09 -12.99 5.97
C LEU A 134 -16.00 -13.80 7.27
N ALA A 135 -16.16 -15.12 7.20
CA ALA A 135 -15.94 -15.99 8.34
C ALA A 135 -14.48 -15.97 8.80
N ALA A 136 -13.51 -15.91 7.88
CA ALA A 136 -12.10 -15.77 8.21
C ALA A 136 -11.78 -14.41 8.85
N VAL A 137 -12.43 -13.32 8.41
CA VAL A 137 -12.34 -12.01 9.07
C VAL A 137 -12.89 -12.10 10.49
N ALA A 138 -14.09 -12.66 10.67
CA ALA A 138 -14.69 -12.84 11.99
C ALA A 138 -13.81 -13.73 12.90
N TYR A 139 -13.31 -14.85 12.38
CA TYR A 139 -12.37 -15.73 13.08
C TYR A 139 -11.11 -14.98 13.54
N THR A 140 -10.53 -14.16 12.65
CA THR A 140 -9.35 -13.35 12.98
C THR A 140 -9.68 -12.38 14.12
N MET A 141 -10.83 -11.71 14.07
CA MET A 141 -11.23 -10.79 15.13
C MET A 141 -11.46 -11.50 16.47
N LEU A 142 -12.09 -12.67 16.46
CA LEU A 142 -12.36 -13.44 17.67
C LEU A 142 -11.09 -14.06 18.29
N LYS A 143 -10.08 -14.36 17.48
CA LYS A 143 -8.79 -14.93 17.93
C LYS A 143 -7.73 -13.88 18.24
N THR A 144 -8.02 -12.61 18.01
CA THR A 144 -7.16 -11.50 18.41
C THR A 144 -7.58 -11.08 19.83
N ALA A 145 -6.69 -11.27 20.81
CA ALA A 145 -7.00 -11.04 22.22
C ALA A 145 -7.40 -9.58 22.52
N HIS A 146 -6.70 -8.64 21.88
CA HIS A 146 -6.93 -7.21 22.01
C HIS A 146 -7.19 -6.62 20.63
N LEU A 147 -8.39 -6.09 20.40
CA LEU A 147 -8.73 -5.36 19.18
C LEU A 147 -8.41 -3.88 19.43
N PRO A 148 -7.27 -3.37 18.95
CA PRO A 148 -6.74 -2.08 19.38
C PRO A 148 -7.74 -0.92 19.20
N ILE A 149 -8.48 -0.91 18.08
CA ILE A 149 -9.48 0.12 17.79
C ILE A 149 -10.63 0.09 18.82
N LEU A 150 -11.12 -1.11 19.15
CA LEU A 150 -12.25 -1.24 20.07
C LEU A 150 -11.83 -0.88 21.49
N GLU A 151 -10.60 -1.20 21.89
CA GLU A 151 -10.11 -0.90 23.23
C GLU A 151 -9.84 0.58 23.44
N ILE A 152 -9.33 1.28 22.42
CA ILE A 152 -9.15 2.74 22.45
C ILE A 152 -10.50 3.45 22.52
N VAL A 153 -11.48 3.01 21.71
CA VAL A 153 -12.82 3.63 21.67
C VAL A 153 -13.61 3.34 22.95
N LEU A 154 -13.49 2.13 23.50
CA LEU A 154 -14.20 1.71 24.71
C LEU A 154 -13.44 2.05 26.01
N ARG A 155 -12.23 2.62 25.92
CA ARG A 155 -11.31 2.92 27.04
C ARG A 155 -11.17 1.76 28.02
N ARG A 156 -10.93 0.55 27.49
CA ARG A 156 -10.91 -0.68 28.31
C ARG A 156 -9.53 -1.08 28.80
N THR A 157 -8.47 -0.41 28.36
CA THR A 157 -7.08 -0.74 28.70
C THR A 157 -6.25 0.53 28.92
N ASP A 158 -5.26 0.44 29.82
CA ASP A 158 -4.25 1.47 30.07
C ASP A 158 -3.04 1.35 29.11
N MET A 159 -3.05 0.34 28.23
CA MET A 159 -2.00 0.10 27.25
C MET A 159 -1.95 1.20 26.21
N SER A 160 -0.73 1.63 25.85
CA SER A 160 -0.55 2.56 24.74
C SER A 160 -0.96 1.88 23.42
N PRO A 161 -1.48 2.62 22.42
CA PRO A 161 -1.92 1.97 21.19
C PRO A 161 -0.78 1.34 20.36
N GLY A 162 0.48 1.73 20.62
CA GLY A 162 1.66 1.06 20.08
C GLY A 162 1.88 -0.34 20.65
N GLU A 163 1.64 -0.53 21.95
CA GLU A 163 1.70 -1.84 22.61
C GLU A 163 0.56 -2.74 22.14
N LEU A 164 -0.65 -2.20 22.00
CA LEU A 164 -1.80 -2.91 21.44
C LEU A 164 -1.54 -3.43 20.02
N ARG A 165 -0.79 -2.68 19.20
CA ARG A 165 -0.37 -3.12 17.86
C ARG A 165 0.61 -4.28 17.91
N ILE A 166 1.62 -4.21 18.77
CA ILE A 166 2.62 -5.29 18.91
C ILE A 166 1.95 -6.57 19.41
N GLU A 167 1.04 -6.44 20.37
CA GLU A 167 0.27 -7.56 20.93
C GLU A 167 -0.63 -8.21 19.87
N ALA A 168 -1.39 -7.41 19.12
CA ALA A 168 -2.24 -7.90 18.03
C ALA A 168 -1.45 -8.60 16.90
N GLN A 169 -0.21 -8.17 16.65
CA GLN A 169 0.63 -8.76 15.61
C GLN A 169 1.40 -10.01 16.05
N ARG A 170 1.93 -10.04 17.28
CA ARG A 170 2.79 -11.12 17.79
C ARG A 170 2.05 -12.23 18.52
N HIS A 171 0.91 -11.93 19.15
CA HIS A 171 0.16 -12.87 19.98
C HIS A 171 -1.17 -13.31 19.36
N PHE A 172 -1.21 -13.44 18.03
CA PHE A 172 -2.36 -14.02 17.35
C PHE A 172 -2.45 -15.53 17.66
N GLY A 173 -3.40 -15.92 18.50
CA GLY A 173 -3.62 -17.31 18.93
C GLY A 173 -4.34 -18.20 17.90
N GLY A 174 -4.50 -17.74 16.66
CA GLY A 174 -5.20 -18.46 15.59
C GLY A 174 -4.27 -18.96 14.48
N ASN A 175 -4.85 -19.57 13.45
CA ASN A 175 -4.09 -20.01 12.28
C ASN A 175 -3.73 -18.82 11.37
N VAL A 176 -2.42 -18.53 11.27
CA VAL A 176 -1.88 -17.41 10.49
C VAL A 176 -2.18 -17.51 9.00
N LEU A 177 -2.28 -18.72 8.43
CA LEU A 177 -2.60 -18.90 7.01
C LEU A 177 -4.04 -18.50 6.70
N ILE A 178 -4.98 -18.85 7.60
CA ILE A 178 -6.40 -18.47 7.45
C ILE A 178 -6.53 -16.95 7.46
N ARG A 179 -5.86 -16.31 8.42
CA ARG A 179 -5.82 -14.85 8.52
C ARG A 179 -5.24 -14.20 7.26
N ASN A 180 -4.02 -14.60 6.87
CA ASN A 180 -3.30 -13.88 5.82
C ASN A 180 -3.91 -14.12 4.43
N ILE A 181 -4.31 -15.35 4.11
CA ILE A 181 -4.84 -15.69 2.78
C ILE A 181 -6.30 -15.27 2.66
N PHE A 182 -7.17 -15.73 3.56
CA PHE A 182 -8.62 -15.56 3.40
C PHE A 182 -9.13 -14.22 3.92
N ALA A 183 -8.61 -13.76 5.07
CA ALA A 183 -9.07 -12.50 5.66
C ALA A 183 -8.36 -11.30 5.00
N ILE A 184 -7.03 -11.24 5.05
CA ILE A 184 -6.24 -10.08 4.62
C ILE A 184 -6.17 -9.97 3.09
N ALA A 185 -5.79 -11.03 2.37
CA ALA A 185 -5.57 -10.95 0.93
C ALA A 185 -6.88 -11.08 0.12
N LEU A 186 -7.71 -12.08 0.43
CA LEU A 186 -8.86 -12.43 -0.41
C LEU A 186 -10.06 -11.48 -0.23
N THR A 187 -10.39 -11.08 1.00
CA THR A 187 -11.57 -10.22 1.27
C THR A 187 -11.55 -8.89 0.49
N PRO A 188 -10.43 -8.13 0.45
CA PRO A 188 -10.35 -6.90 -0.32
C PRO A 188 -10.55 -7.14 -1.82
N ILE A 189 -9.97 -8.21 -2.37
CA ILE A 189 -10.10 -8.55 -3.80
C ILE A 189 -11.56 -8.87 -4.13
N LEU A 190 -12.23 -9.70 -3.32
CA LEU A 190 -13.64 -10.02 -3.50
C LEU A 190 -14.53 -8.77 -3.39
N SER A 191 -14.22 -7.87 -2.46
CA SER A 191 -14.93 -6.59 -2.33
C SER A 191 -14.84 -5.77 -3.62
N LEU A 192 -13.65 -5.68 -4.24
CA LEU A 192 -13.47 -4.99 -5.52
C LEU A 192 -14.28 -5.63 -6.64
N ILE A 193 -14.26 -6.95 -6.76
CA ILE A 193 -15.04 -7.67 -7.79
C ILE A 193 -16.54 -7.46 -7.59
N ALA A 194 -17.03 -7.62 -6.35
CA ALA A 194 -18.43 -7.39 -6.01
C ALA A 194 -18.86 -5.95 -6.31
N TYR A 195 -17.96 -4.97 -6.10
CA TYR A 195 -18.20 -3.58 -6.50
C TYR A 195 -18.44 -3.45 -8.01
N VAL A 196 -17.59 -4.06 -8.86
CA VAL A 196 -17.78 -4.01 -10.33
C VAL A 196 -19.15 -4.55 -10.71
N TYR A 197 -19.52 -5.72 -10.19
CA TYR A 197 -20.82 -6.33 -10.48
C TYR A 197 -21.97 -5.45 -9.97
N SER A 198 -21.91 -4.95 -8.74
CA SER A 198 -22.96 -4.09 -8.18
C SER A 198 -23.22 -2.82 -9.00
N VAL A 199 -22.17 -2.17 -9.51
CA VAL A 199 -22.32 -0.95 -10.33
C VAL A 199 -22.90 -1.26 -11.71
N LYS A 200 -22.49 -2.38 -12.31
CA LYS A 200 -22.86 -2.74 -13.68
C LYS A 200 -24.22 -3.45 -13.79
N THR A 201 -24.57 -4.30 -12.83
CA THR A 201 -25.87 -5.00 -12.82
C THR A 201 -26.94 -4.24 -12.04
N ARG A 202 -26.56 -3.40 -11.07
CA ARG A 202 -27.46 -2.73 -10.10
C ARG A 202 -28.38 -3.70 -9.34
N ASP A 203 -28.02 -4.97 -9.27
CA ASP A 203 -28.78 -5.98 -8.54
C ASP A 203 -28.54 -5.82 -7.02
N PRO A 204 -29.61 -5.72 -6.20
CA PRO A 204 -29.49 -5.58 -4.76
C PRO A 204 -28.65 -6.68 -4.10
N LYS A 205 -28.64 -7.90 -4.66
CA LYS A 205 -27.84 -9.02 -4.11
C LYS A 205 -26.34 -8.70 -4.16
N TRP A 206 -25.88 -8.17 -5.29
CA TRP A 206 -24.48 -7.77 -5.46
C TRP A 206 -24.14 -6.53 -4.64
N ILE A 207 -25.08 -5.60 -4.48
CA ILE A 207 -24.90 -4.42 -3.62
C ILE A 207 -24.73 -4.86 -2.16
N LEU A 208 -25.61 -5.72 -1.64
CA LEU A 208 -25.54 -6.21 -0.27
C LEU A 208 -24.25 -6.99 -0.01
N LEU A 209 -23.87 -7.87 -0.94
CA LEU A 209 -22.64 -8.64 -0.83
C LEU A 209 -21.39 -7.74 -0.88
N PHE A 210 -21.40 -6.73 -1.75
CA PHE A 210 -20.35 -5.71 -1.78
C PHE A 210 -20.25 -4.98 -0.45
N LEU A 211 -21.37 -4.51 0.12
CA LEU A 211 -21.36 -3.78 1.40
C LEU A 211 -20.79 -4.64 2.54
N ALA A 212 -21.18 -5.91 2.61
CA ALA A 212 -20.65 -6.84 3.61
C ALA A 212 -19.14 -7.06 3.44
N LEU A 213 -18.68 -7.33 2.23
CA LEU A 213 -17.25 -7.51 1.92
C LEU A 213 -16.44 -6.22 2.11
N PHE A 214 -17.01 -5.07 1.79
CA PHE A 214 -16.39 -3.75 1.97
C PHE A 214 -16.18 -3.46 3.46
N ALA A 215 -17.20 -3.70 4.29
CA ALA A 215 -17.09 -3.58 5.73
C ALA A 215 -16.04 -4.56 6.30
N GLY A 216 -16.05 -5.82 5.85
CA GLY A 216 -15.05 -6.81 6.24
C GLY A 216 -13.63 -6.42 5.82
N ALA A 217 -13.46 -5.91 4.60
CA ALA A 217 -12.18 -5.44 4.07
C ALA A 217 -11.65 -4.22 4.85
N ILE A 218 -12.50 -3.25 5.19
CA ILE A 218 -12.10 -2.14 6.05
C ILE A 218 -11.66 -2.67 7.41
N LEU A 219 -12.47 -3.51 8.04
CA LEU A 219 -12.22 -4.02 9.38
C LEU A 219 -10.87 -4.76 9.47
N ILE A 220 -10.61 -5.68 8.54
CA ILE A 220 -9.34 -6.43 8.49
C ILE A 220 -8.13 -5.60 8.02
N ASN A 221 -8.33 -4.41 7.46
CA ASN A 221 -7.21 -3.52 7.12
C ASN A 221 -6.92 -2.46 8.20
N ILE A 222 -7.81 -2.28 9.19
CA ILE A 222 -7.56 -1.38 10.33
C ILE A 222 -7.21 -2.16 11.60
N TYR A 223 -7.54 -3.46 11.70
CA TYR A 223 -7.45 -4.21 12.96
C TYR A 223 -6.08 -4.19 13.64
N ASP A 224 -4.97 -4.13 12.89
CA ASP A 224 -3.62 -4.09 13.45
C ASP A 224 -3.08 -2.66 13.58
N LEU A 225 -3.92 -1.64 13.39
CA LEU A 225 -3.57 -0.22 13.34
C LEU A 225 -2.41 0.07 12.36
N ALA A 226 -2.10 -0.84 11.43
CA ALA A 226 -1.10 -0.58 10.42
C ALA A 226 -1.71 0.35 9.37
N LYS A 227 -1.07 1.50 9.15
CA LYS A 227 -1.52 2.52 8.20
C LYS A 227 -1.52 2.00 6.77
N SER A 228 -0.46 1.30 6.38
CA SER A 228 -0.16 0.93 4.98
C SER A 228 -1.26 0.12 4.26
N PRO A 229 -1.82 -0.99 4.81
CA PRO A 229 -2.77 -1.84 4.09
C PRO A 229 -4.06 -1.13 3.67
N ILE A 230 -4.63 -0.27 4.53
CA ILE A 230 -5.87 0.44 4.21
C ILE A 230 -5.69 1.47 3.10
N PHE A 231 -4.55 2.18 3.05
CA PHE A 231 -4.26 3.11 1.95
C PHE A 231 -4.21 2.38 0.62
N PHE A 232 -3.54 1.23 0.56
CA PHE A 232 -3.49 0.42 -0.65
C PHE A 232 -4.87 -0.02 -1.12
N TYR A 233 -5.72 -0.48 -0.21
CA TYR A 233 -7.09 -0.86 -0.54
C TYR A 233 -7.89 0.31 -1.13
N PHE A 234 -7.83 1.49 -0.50
CA PHE A 234 -8.52 2.67 -1.01
C PHE A 234 -7.98 3.15 -2.35
N ILE A 235 -6.64 3.13 -2.56
CA ILE A 235 -6.02 3.46 -3.84
C ILE A 235 -6.52 2.50 -4.93
N MET A 236 -6.53 1.18 -4.66
CA MET A 236 -7.05 0.18 -5.60
C MET A 236 -8.54 0.37 -5.90
N PHE A 237 -9.36 0.64 -4.88
CA PHE A 237 -10.79 0.93 -5.06
C PHE A 237 -11.02 2.20 -5.90
N LEU A 238 -10.17 3.21 -5.68
CA LEU A 238 -10.21 4.49 -6.37
C LEU A 238 -9.78 4.35 -7.85
N LEU A 239 -8.74 3.56 -8.13
CA LEU A 239 -8.38 3.16 -9.50
C LEU A 239 -9.53 2.45 -10.21
N LEU A 240 -10.16 1.48 -9.53
CA LEU A 240 -11.25 0.71 -10.10
C LEU A 240 -12.42 1.62 -10.49
N LYS A 241 -12.76 2.60 -9.64
CA LYS A 241 -13.77 3.62 -9.94
C LYS A 241 -13.41 4.48 -11.16
N LEU A 242 -12.12 4.78 -11.35
CA LEU A 242 -11.65 5.48 -12.54
C LEU A 242 -11.78 4.60 -13.79
N TYR A 243 -11.37 3.34 -13.74
CA TYR A 243 -11.46 2.41 -14.88
C TYR A 243 -12.88 2.06 -15.27
N ILE A 244 -13.82 2.02 -14.32
CA ILE A 244 -15.25 1.87 -14.61
C ILE A 244 -15.83 3.12 -15.30
N GLY A 245 -15.12 4.26 -15.26
CA GLY A 245 -15.56 5.53 -15.84
C GLY A 245 -16.47 6.35 -14.92
N ASN A 246 -16.71 5.90 -13.68
CA ASN A 246 -17.56 6.59 -12.71
C ASN A 246 -16.91 7.89 -12.18
N ILE A 247 -15.57 7.98 -12.19
CA ILE A 247 -14.83 9.15 -11.71
C ILE A 247 -13.76 9.55 -12.73
N ARG A 248 -13.70 10.85 -13.04
CA ARG A 248 -12.54 11.48 -13.67
C ARG A 248 -11.76 12.22 -12.59
N PHE A 249 -10.46 11.95 -12.44
CA PHE A 249 -9.62 12.76 -11.57
C PHE A 249 -9.44 14.15 -12.16
N THR A 250 -9.67 15.12 -11.30
CA THR A 250 -9.28 16.51 -11.51
C THR A 250 -8.33 16.85 -10.37
N TRP A 251 -7.35 17.73 -10.59
CA TRP A 251 -6.43 18.20 -9.55
C TRP A 251 -7.17 18.64 -8.27
N LYS A 252 -8.35 19.26 -8.39
CA LYS A 252 -9.22 19.60 -7.25
C LYS A 252 -9.64 18.38 -6.44
N LYS A 253 -10.16 17.33 -7.08
CA LYS A 253 -10.58 16.10 -6.40
C LYS A 253 -9.39 15.37 -5.81
N LEU A 254 -8.28 15.28 -6.54
CA LEU A 254 -7.05 14.66 -6.05
C LEU A 254 -6.51 15.39 -4.82
N SER A 255 -6.52 16.73 -4.83
CA SER A 255 -6.14 17.54 -3.67
C SER A 255 -7.06 17.28 -2.48
N ILE A 256 -8.39 17.24 -2.68
CA ILE A 256 -9.35 16.96 -1.60
C ILE A 256 -9.10 15.57 -0.98
N TRP A 257 -8.95 14.54 -1.81
CA TRP A 257 -8.66 13.19 -1.32
C TRP A 257 -7.28 13.08 -0.66
N GLY A 258 -6.27 13.76 -1.21
CA GLY A 258 -4.92 13.83 -0.63
C GLY A 258 -4.92 14.53 0.72
N THR A 259 -5.59 15.67 0.84
CA THR A 259 -5.73 16.41 2.10
C THR A 259 -6.56 15.61 3.10
N ALA A 260 -7.66 14.99 2.69
CA ALA A 260 -8.46 14.12 3.57
C ALA A 260 -7.64 12.93 4.09
N GLY A 261 -6.85 12.29 3.21
CA GLY A 261 -5.93 11.22 3.60
C GLY A 261 -4.84 11.70 4.56
N ALA A 262 -4.25 12.88 4.30
CA ALA A 262 -3.25 13.48 5.18
C ALA A 262 -3.84 13.83 6.57
N VAL A 263 -5.04 14.42 6.61
CA VAL A 263 -5.74 14.71 7.86
C VAL A 263 -6.04 13.42 8.62
N LEU A 264 -6.50 12.37 7.94
CA LEU A 264 -6.76 11.07 8.54
C LEU A 264 -5.47 10.41 9.09
N LEU A 265 -4.35 10.53 8.37
CA LEU A 265 -3.04 10.09 8.84
C LEU A 265 -2.61 10.84 10.11
N ILE A 266 -2.77 12.16 10.12
CA ILE A 266 -2.43 13.02 11.25
C ILE A 266 -3.32 12.70 12.45
N THR A 267 -4.64 12.58 12.28
CA THR A 267 -5.55 12.24 13.37
C THR A 267 -5.27 10.85 13.92
N MET A 268 -4.99 9.88 13.05
CA MET A 268 -4.54 8.56 13.47
C MET A 268 -3.23 8.65 14.25
N TYR A 269 -2.27 9.48 13.84
CA TYR A 269 -1.01 9.66 14.56
C TYR A 269 -1.22 10.30 15.95
N VAL A 270 -2.01 11.38 16.04
CA VAL A 270 -2.32 12.07 17.30
C VAL A 270 -3.01 11.13 18.29
N TYR A 271 -4.04 10.41 17.83
CA TYR A 271 -4.87 9.56 18.70
C TYR A 271 -4.24 8.21 19.01
N VAL A 272 -3.48 7.62 18.08
CA VAL A 272 -2.88 6.30 18.24
C VAL A 272 -1.48 6.39 18.88
N GLN A 273 -0.71 7.45 18.68
CA GLN A 273 0.66 7.52 19.25
C GLN A 273 0.78 8.47 20.46
N GLY A 274 -0.27 9.22 20.80
CA GLY A 274 -0.27 10.07 21.99
C GLY A 274 0.76 11.20 21.95
N VAL A 275 1.30 11.53 20.77
CA VAL A 275 2.34 12.55 20.59
C VAL A 275 1.67 13.93 20.55
N THR A 276 1.87 14.70 21.62
CA THR A 276 1.26 16.02 21.83
C THR A 276 2.03 17.18 21.20
N ASP A 277 3.28 16.98 20.79
CA ASP A 277 4.18 18.08 20.39
C ASP A 277 4.34 18.22 18.88
N LEU A 278 3.98 19.39 18.35
CA LEU A 278 4.05 19.76 16.92
C LEU A 278 5.47 19.65 16.34
N GLU A 279 6.50 19.83 17.16
CA GLU A 279 7.92 19.72 16.75
C GLU A 279 8.34 18.27 16.48
N SER A 280 7.75 17.28 17.17
CA SER A 280 7.96 15.86 16.84
C SER A 280 7.34 15.46 15.49
N TYR A 281 6.35 16.20 14.97
CA TYR A 281 5.74 15.93 13.65
C TYR A 281 6.65 16.32 12.48
N LEU A 282 7.42 17.39 12.65
CA LEU A 282 8.35 17.90 11.63
C LEU A 282 9.74 17.27 11.76
N ASN A 283 10.03 16.64 12.89
CA ASN A 283 11.25 15.87 13.07
C ASN A 283 11.15 14.55 12.31
N PHE A 284 11.96 14.41 11.26
CA PHE A 284 12.09 13.21 10.43
C PHE A 284 12.46 11.96 11.26
N ASN A 285 12.97 12.17 12.47
CA ASN A 285 13.35 11.15 13.44
C ASN A 285 12.18 10.61 14.30
N SER A 286 10.94 11.02 14.04
CA SER A 286 9.78 10.38 14.66
C SER A 286 9.60 8.95 14.13
N ALA A 287 9.31 8.01 15.04
CA ALA A 287 9.37 6.56 14.82
C ALA A 287 8.55 6.02 13.63
N ASP A 288 7.56 6.78 13.12
CA ASP A 288 6.69 6.36 12.03
C ASP A 288 7.21 6.70 10.63
N TRP A 289 7.78 7.90 10.42
CA TRP A 289 8.43 8.22 9.14
C TRP A 289 9.61 7.28 8.89
N GLN A 290 10.35 6.94 9.94
CA GLN A 290 11.43 5.96 9.83
C GLN A 290 10.92 4.51 9.67
N ASN A 291 9.81 4.09 10.27
CA ASN A 291 9.28 2.74 10.03
C ASN A 291 8.73 2.57 8.60
N ASP A 292 8.05 3.56 8.02
CA ASP A 292 7.47 3.45 6.67
C ASP A 292 8.53 3.64 5.54
N PHE A 293 9.56 4.47 5.78
CA PHE A 293 10.63 4.73 4.80
C PHE A 293 11.90 3.88 5.02
N CYS A 294 12.28 3.58 6.27
CA CYS A 294 13.53 2.86 6.54
C CYS A 294 13.35 1.35 6.71
N THR A 295 12.17 0.80 7.01
CA THR A 295 12.01 -0.67 7.20
C THR A 295 12.17 -1.46 5.90
N ASN A 296 11.60 -0.98 4.79
CA ASN A 296 11.81 -1.61 3.48
C ASN A 296 13.25 -1.45 2.98
N CYS A 297 13.89 -0.33 3.30
CA CYS A 297 15.31 -0.13 3.08
C CYS A 297 16.15 -1.11 3.91
N THR A 298 15.97 -1.14 5.25
CA THR A 298 16.80 -1.93 6.19
C THR A 298 16.76 -3.43 5.93
N ASN A 299 15.65 -3.99 5.46
CA ASN A 299 15.61 -5.39 5.01
C ASN A 299 16.56 -5.68 3.83
N LEU A 300 16.82 -4.69 2.98
CA LEU A 300 17.82 -4.77 1.90
C LEU A 300 19.25 -4.54 2.41
N PHE A 301 19.43 -3.64 3.39
CA PHE A 301 20.74 -3.39 4.03
C PHE A 301 21.19 -4.56 4.94
N ALA A 302 20.25 -5.35 5.48
CA ALA A 302 20.52 -6.47 6.39
C ALA A 302 21.12 -7.71 5.69
N PHE A 303 21.19 -7.74 4.36
CA PHE A 303 21.73 -8.88 3.60
C PHE A 303 23.23 -9.15 3.84
N ARG A 304 23.95 -8.26 4.55
CA ARG A 304 25.35 -8.46 4.95
C ARG A 304 25.56 -8.70 6.45
N CYS A 305 24.48 -8.88 7.22
CA CYS A 305 24.51 -9.19 8.66
C CYS A 305 24.38 -10.69 8.98
N ILE A 306 24.66 -11.58 8.02
CA ILE A 306 24.89 -13.00 8.33
C ILE A 306 26.37 -13.14 8.65
N PRO A 307 26.76 -13.44 9.91
CA PRO A 307 28.16 -13.67 10.23
C PRO A 307 28.63 -14.94 9.50
N GLY A 308 29.68 -14.78 8.70
CA GLY A 308 30.59 -15.88 8.38
C GLY A 308 31.60 -16.04 9.50
#